data_AF-A0A8J4ACT3-F1
#
_entry.id   AF-A0A8J4ACT3-F1
#
_cell.length_a   1.000
_cell.length_b   1.000
_cell.length_c   1.000
_cell.angle_alpha   90.00
_cell.angle_beta   90.00
_cell.angle_gamma   90.00
#
_symmetry.space_group_name_H-M   'P 1'
#
loop_
_entity.id
_entity.type
_entity.pdbx_description
1 polymer ?
#
loop_
_entity_poly.entity_id
_entity_poly.type
_entity_poly.pdbx_seq_one_letter_code
_entity_poly.pdbx_strand_id
1 'polypeptide(L)'
;MGGVLRSINHGRIADHGKEIRHDVASKLEKAGETLNKVYNLDGGAFSITGTACAVAYPGALQFAFNTLRTHIKQANGFADKLDATAKNWQRCEEKNTFRV
;
A
#
# COMPACT_ATOMS: atom_id res chain seq x y z
N MET A 1 31.40 28.20 -6.12
CA MET A 1 30.14 28.48 -6.84
C MET A 1 29.15 27.38 -6.47
N GLY A 2 28.19 27.74 -5.60
CA GLY A 2 27.21 26.82 -5.03
C GLY A 2 26.20 26.39 -6.10
N GLY A 3 26.23 25.10 -6.44
CA GLY A 3 25.19 24.48 -7.25
C GLY A 3 23.88 24.49 -6.49
N VAL A 4 22.87 25.06 -7.12
CA VAL A 4 21.49 25.16 -6.63
C VAL A 4 21.00 23.78 -6.20
N LEU A 5 20.97 23.52 -4.89
CA LEU A 5 20.10 22.50 -4.32
C LEU A 5 18.68 22.99 -4.62
N ARG A 6 18.07 22.49 -5.70
CA ARG A 6 16.63 22.67 -5.94
C ARG A 6 15.94 22.29 -4.63
N SER A 7 15.34 23.27 -3.96
CA SER A 7 14.72 23.14 -2.64
C SER A 7 13.96 21.81 -2.56
N ILE A 8 14.50 20.84 -1.81
CA ILE A 8 13.81 19.57 -1.59
C ILE A 8 12.58 19.92 -0.76
N ASN A 9 11.41 19.90 -1.40
CA ASN A 9 10.16 20.22 -0.74
C ASN A 9 9.75 19.03 0.13
N HIS A 10 10.26 19.01 1.36
CA HIS A 10 9.83 18.15 2.46
C HIS A 10 8.30 17.97 2.60
N GLY A 11 7.52 19.02 2.33
CA GLY A 11 6.06 18.94 2.29
C GLY A 11 5.57 17.93 1.24
N ARG A 12 6.14 17.96 0.03
CA ARG A 12 5.80 17.00 -1.04
C ARG A 12 6.17 15.55 -0.71
N ILE A 13 7.24 15.32 0.07
CA ILE A 13 7.62 13.97 0.50
C ILE A 13 6.59 13.41 1.49
N ALA A 14 6.15 14.25 2.43
CA ALA A 14 5.11 13.89 3.39
C ALA A 14 3.74 13.68 2.71
N ASP A 15 3.38 14.55 1.76
CA ASP A 15 2.15 14.43 1.00
C ASP A 15 2.12 13.14 0.16
N HIS A 16 3.25 12.75 -0.42
CA HIS A 16 3.35 11.47 -1.13
C HIS A 16 3.14 10.25 -0.21
N GLY A 17 3.64 10.32 1.03
CA GLY A 17 3.35 9.29 2.04
C GLY A 17 1.86 9.18 2.37
N LYS A 18 1.14 10.31 2.40
CA LYS A 18 -0.31 10.36 2.58
C LYS A 18 -1.06 9.82 1.37
N GLU A 19 -0.66 10.18 0.15
CA GLU A 19 -1.24 9.65 -1.10
C GLU A 19 -1.16 8.13 -1.15
N ILE A 20 -0.02 7.53 -0.79
CA ILE A 20 0.12 6.07 -0.75
C ILE A 20 -0.88 5.44 0.25
N ARG A 21 -1.06 6.04 1.42
CA ARG A 21 -2.03 5.56 2.42
C ARG A 21 -3.47 5.73 1.96
N HIS A 22 -3.82 6.88 1.39
CA HIS A 22 -5.22 7.19 1.06
C HIS A 22 -5.66 6.60 -0.27
N ASP A 23 -4.81 6.59 -1.29
CA ASP A 23 -5.19 6.15 -2.62
C ASP A 23 -4.88 4.68 -2.87
N VAL A 24 -3.70 4.19 -2.44
CA VAL A 24 -3.28 2.82 -2.75
C VAL A 24 -3.84 1.84 -1.75
N ALA A 25 -3.67 2.09 -0.44
CA ALA A 25 -4.16 1.16 0.57
C ALA A 25 -5.70 1.06 0.55
N SER A 26 -6.43 2.17 0.38
CA SER A 26 -7.91 2.13 0.32
C SER A 26 -8.45 1.36 -0.89
N LYS A 27 -7.76 1.42 -2.04
CA LYS A 27 -8.12 0.62 -3.23
C LYS A 27 -7.89 -0.87 -2.98
N LEU A 28 -6.81 -1.23 -2.29
CA LEU A 28 -6.53 -2.62 -1.92
C LEU A 28 -7.54 -3.15 -0.89
N GLU A 29 -7.98 -2.33 0.06
CA GLU A 29 -9.05 -2.67 1.00
C GLU A 29 -10.38 -2.90 0.27
N LYS A 30 -10.77 -2.00 -0.64
CA LYS A 30 -11.97 -2.16 -1.48
C LYS A 30 -11.91 -3.42 -2.36
N ALA A 31 -10.72 -3.78 -2.86
CA ALA A 31 -10.54 -5.03 -3.60
C ALA A 31 -10.78 -6.26 -2.71
N GLY A 32 -10.31 -6.23 -1.46
CA GLY A 32 -10.58 -7.26 -0.46
C GLY A 32 -12.07 -7.38 -0.11
N GLU A 33 -12.75 -6.26 0.11
CA GLU A 33 -14.21 -6.24 0.33
C GLU A 33 -14.99 -6.79 -0.86
N THR A 34 -14.56 -6.48 -2.08
CA THR A 34 -15.18 -7.01 -3.30
C THR A 34 -14.98 -8.51 -3.41
N LEU A 35 -13.78 -9.01 -3.10
CA LEU A 35 -13.48 -10.44 -3.05
C LEU A 35 -14.31 -11.17 -1.98
N ASN A 36 -14.53 -10.55 -0.82
CA ASN A 36 -15.39 -11.11 0.23
C ASN A 36 -16.85 -11.31 -0.23
N LYS A 37 -17.36 -10.49 -1.16
CA LYS A 37 -18.74 -10.64 -1.68
C LYS A 37 -18.91 -11.89 -2.53
N VAL A 38 -17.85 -12.36 -3.17
CA VAL A 38 -17.86 -13.58 -4.00
C VAL A 38 -17.27 -14.80 -3.28
N TYR A 39 -16.64 -14.61 -2.12
CA TYR A 39 -16.06 -15.67 -1.29
C TYR A 39 -17.03 -16.81 -0.95
N ASN A 40 -18.32 -16.50 -0.80
CA ASN A 40 -19.38 -17.47 -0.51
C ASN A 40 -19.97 -18.14 -1.77
N LEU A 41 -19.25 -18.14 -2.91
CA LEU A 41 -19.57 -19.08 -4.00
C LEU A 41 -19.25 -20.49 -3.53
N ASP A 42 -20.23 -21.09 -2.86
CA ASP A 42 -20.17 -22.42 -2.29
C ASP A 42 -20.06 -23.49 -3.38
N GLY A 43 -19.61 -24.70 -3.03
CA GLY A 43 -19.37 -25.79 -3.99
C GLY A 43 -20.57 -26.13 -4.89
N GLY A 44 -21.79 -25.77 -4.48
CA GLY A 44 -23.02 -25.90 -5.28
C GLY A 44 -23.18 -24.91 -6.44
N ALA A 45 -22.37 -23.84 -6.51
CA ALA A 45 -22.29 -22.96 -7.67
C ALA A 45 -21.48 -23.56 -8.83
N PHE A 46 -20.71 -24.62 -8.55
CA PHE A 46 -19.95 -25.36 -9.54
C PHE A 46 -20.73 -26.62 -9.92
N SER A 47 -21.01 -26.80 -11.22
CA SER A 47 -21.53 -28.07 -11.75
C SER A 47 -20.58 -29.23 -11.40
N ILE A 48 -21.07 -30.47 -11.39
CA ILE A 48 -20.27 -31.70 -11.22
C ILE A 48 -19.07 -31.75 -12.19
N THR A 49 -19.20 -31.19 -13.41
CA THR A 49 -18.10 -31.01 -14.37
C THR A 49 -17.00 -30.02 -13.94
N GLY A 50 -17.27 -29.21 -12.92
CA GLY A 50 -16.37 -28.22 -12.33
C GLY A 50 -15.74 -28.66 -11.01
N THR A 51 -15.72 -29.96 -10.67
CA THR A 51 -15.15 -30.46 -9.39
C THR A 51 -13.71 -29.97 -9.15
N ALA A 52 -12.88 -29.89 -10.20
CA ALA A 52 -11.53 -29.31 -10.10
C ALA A 52 -11.56 -27.81 -9.80
N CYS A 53 -12.51 -27.06 -10.37
CA CYS A 53 -12.72 -25.65 -10.07
C CYS A 53 -13.25 -25.44 -8.65
N ALA A 54 -14.12 -26.32 -8.14
CA ALA A 54 -14.64 -26.26 -6.78
C ALA A 54 -13.53 -26.42 -5.72
N VAL A 55 -12.46 -27.18 -6.02
CA VAL A 55 -11.29 -27.32 -5.14
C VAL A 55 -10.27 -26.19 -5.35
N ALA A 56 -10.04 -25.77 -6.60
CA ALA A 56 -9.08 -24.71 -6.92
C ALA A 56 -9.56 -23.32 -6.46
N TYR A 57 -10.87 -23.08 -6.47
CA TYR A 57 -11.47 -21.78 -6.18
C TYR A 57 -11.21 -21.28 -4.74
N PRO A 58 -11.45 -22.07 -3.68
CA PRO A 58 -11.08 -21.68 -2.32
C PRO A 58 -9.58 -21.40 -2.16
N GLY A 59 -8.71 -22.19 -2.80
CA GLY A 59 -7.26 -21.99 -2.77
C GLY A 59 -6.83 -20.68 -3.43
N ALA A 60 -7.40 -20.36 -4.59
CA ALA A 60 -7.15 -19.10 -5.29
C ALA A 60 -7.63 -17.89 -4.47
N LEU A 61 -8.80 -18.00 -3.83
CA LEU A 61 -9.31 -16.95 -2.93
C LEU A 61 -8.39 -16.71 -1.74
N GLN A 62 -7.92 -17.77 -1.07
CA GLN A 62 -6.98 -17.65 0.04
C GLN A 62 -5.67 -16.98 -0.38
N PHE A 63 -5.13 -17.36 -1.55
CA PHE A 63 -3.94 -16.73 -2.11
C PHE A 63 -4.17 -15.24 -2.43
N ALA A 64 -5.33 -14.89 -2.99
CA ALA A 64 -5.69 -13.51 -3.28
C ALA A 64 -5.78 -12.66 -2.00
N PHE A 65 -6.42 -13.15 -0.93
CA PHE A 65 -6.47 -12.44 0.35
C PHE A 65 -5.09 -12.25 0.98
N ASN A 66 -4.22 -13.27 0.92
CA ASN A 66 -2.87 -13.18 1.45
C ASN A 66 -2.02 -12.16 0.66
N THR A 67 -2.17 -12.14 -0.66
CA THR A 67 -1.51 -11.17 -1.55
C THR A 67 -1.96 -9.75 -1.24
N LEU A 68 -3.27 -9.52 -1.11
CA LEU A 68 -3.82 -8.19 -0.75
C LEU A 68 -3.30 -7.70 0.61
N ARG A 69 -3.30 -8.56 1.64
CA ARG A 69 -2.75 -8.21 2.96
C ARG A 69 -1.27 -7.84 2.88
N THR A 70 -0.49 -8.61 2.12
CA THR A 70 0.94 -8.35 1.92
C THR A 70 1.16 -6.99 1.26
N HIS A 71 0.41 -6.67 0.21
CA HIS A 71 0.53 -5.40 -0.50
C HIS A 71 0.10 -4.20 0.35
N ILE A 72 -0.96 -4.33 1.16
CA ILE A 72 -1.35 -3.29 2.12
C ILE A 72 -0.21 -3.02 3.12
N LYS A 73 0.40 -4.09 3.66
CA LYS A 73 1.54 -3.97 4.58
C LYS A 73 2.75 -3.29 3.92
N GLN A 74 3.03 -3.63 2.66
CA GLN A 74 4.11 -2.99 1.90
C GLN A 74 3.84 -1.51 1.63
N ALA A 75 2.62 -1.16 1.20
CA ALA A 75 2.22 0.22 0.94
C ALA A 75 2.36 1.09 2.21
N ASN A 76 1.87 0.60 3.34
CA ASN A 76 2.03 1.29 4.63
C ASN A 76 3.50 1.42 5.03
N GLY A 77 4.31 0.38 4.83
CA GLY A 77 5.75 0.43 5.11
C GLY A 77 6.51 1.43 4.23
N PHE A 78 6.09 1.66 2.99
CA PHE A 78 6.66 2.71 2.15
C PHE A 78 6.25 4.11 2.64
N ALA A 79 4.98 4.30 3.00
CA ALA A 79 4.52 5.56 3.57
C ALA A 79 5.28 5.92 4.86
N ASP A 80 5.55 4.96 5.74
CA ASP A 80 6.32 5.16 6.97
C ASP A 80 7.76 5.61 6.68
N LYS A 81 8.40 5.01 5.68
CA LYS A 81 9.75 5.40 5.26
C LYS A 81 9.78 6.80 4.67
N LEU A 82 8.76 7.19 3.91
CA LEU A 82 8.65 8.55 3.36
C LEU A 82 8.45 9.59 4.48
N ASP A 83 7.59 9.31 5.45
CA ASP A 83 7.38 10.19 6.61
C ASP A 83 8.67 10.33 7.45
N ALA A 84 9.37 9.23 7.71
CA ALA A 84 10.67 9.26 8.38
C ALA A 84 11.71 10.07 7.60
N THR A 85 11.71 9.96 6.26
CA THR A 85 12.59 10.73 5.38
C THR A 85 12.29 12.23 5.46
N ALA A 86 11.02 12.62 5.39
CA ALA A 86 10.60 14.02 5.50
C ALA A 86 11.03 14.64 6.85
N LYS A 87 10.81 13.92 7.95
CA LYS A 87 11.21 14.35 9.30
C LYS A 87 12.72 14.51 9.45
N ASN A 88 13.50 13.56 8.91
CA ASN A 88 14.95 13.63 8.96
C ASN A 88 15.49 14.82 8.15
N TRP A 89 14.95 15.05 6.96
CA TRP A 89 15.30 16.21 6.14
C TRP A 89 14.98 17.53 6.85
N GLN A 90 13.79 17.67 7.42
CA GLN A 90 13.41 18.85 8.19
C GLN A 90 14.37 19.09 9.37
N ARG A 91 14.69 18.05 10.15
CA ARG A 91 15.65 18.17 11.27
C ARG A 91 17.05 18.59 10.82
N CYS A 92 17.52 18.09 9.67
CA CYS A 92 18.79 18.49 9.09
C CYS A 92 18.78 19.97 8.70
N GLU A 93 17.69 20.44 8.08
CA GLU A 93 17.56 21.84 7.68
C GLU A 93 17.50 22.78 8.89
N GLU A 94 16.71 22.43 9.93
CA GLU A 94 16.65 23.18 11.19
C GLU A 94 18.03 23.29 11.82
N LYS A 95 18.78 22.18 11.92
CA LYS A 95 20.14 22.17 12.48
C LYS A 95 21.15 22.95 11.65
N ASN A 96 21.01 22.99 10.33
CA ASN A 96 21.88 23.78 9.45
C ASN A 96 21.53 25.26 9.43
N THR A 97 20.27 25.63 9.69
CA THR A 97 19.81 27.02 9.69
C THR A 97 20.25 27.77 10.96
N PHE A 98 20.58 27.07 12.06
CA PHE A 98 21.27 27.65 13.23
C PHE A 98 22.78 27.81 12.98
N ARG A 99 23.17 28.62 11.99
CA ARG A 99 24.55 29.12 11.87
C ARG A 99 24.66 30.36 10.98
N VAL A 100 24.17 31.50 11.46
CA VAL A 100 24.82 32.84 11.52
C VAL A 100 24.10 33.65 12.58
#